data_AF-A0A9X3MS55-F1
#
_entry.id   AF-A0A9X3MS55-F1
#
_cell.length_a   1.000
_cell.length_b   1.000
_cell.length_c   1.000
_cell.angle_alpha   90.00
_cell.angle_beta   90.00
_cell.angle_gamma   90.00
#
_symmetry.space_group_name_H-M   'P 1'
#
loop_
_entity.id
_entity.type
_entity.pdbx_description
1 polymer ?
#
loop_
_entity_poly.entity_id
_entity_poly.type
_entity_poly.pdbx_seq_one_letter_code
_entity_poly.pdbx_strand_id
1 'polypeptide(L)'
;MNFRLNVPADIRDVPRFSSDTDHVASLVSSIVALANQTTTLAVDSAIEAARAEAAGAEHDVAQHVSRLAVGAAVATGEIAWLAQELDSTTAGDVQIAAAGLAVTGLQASLLSIAAAVQEAAENGGLGEAYTAAEAIRNAALTLDELLPSYQPER
;
A
#
# COMPACT_ATOMS: atom_id res chain seq x y z
N MET A 1 -2.97 -58.63 -38.12
CA MET A 1 -3.30 -57.24 -38.47
C MET A 1 -2.82 -56.35 -37.34
N ASN A 2 -1.72 -55.62 -37.55
CA ASN A 2 -1.10 -54.74 -36.55
C ASN A 2 -1.67 -53.32 -36.71
N PHE A 3 -2.44 -52.84 -35.72
CA PHE A 3 -2.77 -51.42 -35.60
C PHE A 3 -1.61 -50.70 -34.92
N ARG A 4 -0.83 -49.94 -35.70
CA ARG A 4 0.11 -48.95 -35.17
C ARG A 4 -0.68 -47.68 -34.86
N LEU A 5 -0.88 -47.39 -33.58
CA LEU A 5 -1.30 -46.07 -33.11
C LEU A 5 -0.13 -45.10 -33.32
N ASN A 6 -0.26 -44.25 -34.34
CA ASN A 6 0.60 -43.10 -34.53
C ASN A 6 0.11 -42.01 -33.56
N VAL A 7 0.70 -41.95 -32.37
CA VAL A 7 0.46 -40.84 -31.43
C VAL A 7 1.34 -39.67 -31.89
N PRO A 8 0.76 -38.52 -32.30
CA PRO A 8 1.57 -37.35 -32.58
C PRO A 8 2.27 -36.90 -31.29
N ALA A 9 3.60 -36.80 -31.35
CA ALA A 9 4.41 -36.15 -30.34
C ALA A 9 4.21 -34.64 -30.45
N ASP A 10 3.08 -34.15 -29.96
CA ASP A 10 2.85 -32.71 -29.77
C ASP A 10 2.30 -32.46 -28.36
N ILE A 11 3.16 -32.73 -27.39
CA ILE A 11 3.12 -32.10 -26.07
C ILE A 11 4.46 -31.38 -25.93
N ARG A 12 4.70 -30.40 -26.81
CA ARG A 12 5.81 -29.46 -26.66
C ARG A 12 5.21 -28.09 -26.37
N ASP A 13 5.73 -27.49 -25.30
CA ASP A 13 5.46 -26.15 -24.81
C ASP A 13 4.07 -25.85 -24.23
N VAL A 14 3.83 -26.40 -23.03
CA VAL A 14 3.19 -25.56 -22.00
C VAL A 14 4.33 -24.75 -21.39
N PRO A 15 4.42 -23.42 -21.56
CA PRO A 15 5.42 -22.62 -20.86
C PRO A 15 5.08 -22.64 -19.37
N ARG A 16 5.62 -23.61 -18.65
CA ARG A 16 5.56 -23.71 -17.19
C ARG A 16 6.81 -23.07 -16.59
N PHE A 17 6.99 -21.78 -16.85
CA PHE A 17 7.79 -20.88 -16.03
C PHE A 17 7.15 -19.51 -16.26
N SER A 18 6.25 -19.08 -15.37
CA SER A 18 6.07 -17.65 -15.17
C SER A 18 7.46 -17.18 -14.75
N SER A 19 8.11 -16.37 -15.57
CA SER A 19 9.51 -16.03 -15.31
C SER A 19 9.58 -15.29 -13.98
N ASP A 20 10.66 -15.45 -13.20
CA ASP A 20 10.84 -14.70 -11.94
C ASP A 20 10.61 -13.19 -12.17
N THR A 21 10.92 -12.70 -13.37
CA THR A 21 10.62 -11.34 -13.83
C THR A 21 9.12 -10.98 -13.82
N ASP A 22 8.23 -11.90 -14.22
CA ASP A 22 6.77 -11.68 -14.20
C ASP A 22 6.25 -11.60 -12.76
N HIS A 23 6.84 -12.39 -11.86
CA HIS A 23 6.50 -12.37 -10.44
C HIS A 23 6.96 -11.06 -9.78
N VAL A 24 8.21 -10.64 -9.99
CA VAL A 24 8.74 -9.35 -9.51
C VAL A 24 7.89 -8.18 -10.01
N ALA A 25 7.56 -8.16 -11.31
CA ALA A 25 6.72 -7.12 -11.88
C ALA A 25 5.33 -7.08 -11.22
N SER A 26 4.74 -8.25 -10.92
CA SER A 26 3.47 -8.35 -10.21
C SER A 26 3.55 -7.82 -8.77
N LEU A 27 4.64 -8.11 -8.04
CA LEU A 27 4.84 -7.61 -6.68
C LEU A 27 4.95 -6.08 -6.66
N VAL A 28 5.82 -5.51 -7.49
CA VAL A 28 5.97 -4.06 -7.61
C VAL A 28 4.66 -3.40 -8.01
N SER A 29 3.95 -3.95 -9.00
CA SER A 29 2.64 -3.43 -9.41
C SER A 29 1.62 -3.46 -8.26
N SER A 30 1.67 -4.49 -7.41
CA SER A 30 0.77 -4.61 -6.25
C SER A 30 1.08 -3.57 -5.18
N ILE A 31 2.37 -3.36 -4.87
CA ILE A 31 2.82 -2.31 -3.94
C ILE A 31 2.37 -0.93 -4.42
N VAL A 32 2.61 -0.62 -5.70
CA VAL A 32 2.22 0.66 -6.32
C VAL A 32 0.70 0.82 -6.28
N ALA A 33 -0.06 -0.22 -6.60
CA ALA A 33 -1.52 -0.19 -6.60
C ALA A 33 -2.07 0.07 -5.18
N LEU A 34 -1.56 -0.63 -4.17
CA LEU A 34 -1.97 -0.44 -2.77
C LEU A 34 -1.62 0.96 -2.26
N ALA A 35 -0.44 1.47 -2.62
CA ALA A 35 -0.04 2.83 -2.26
C ALA A 35 -0.98 3.89 -2.85
N ASN A 36 -1.34 3.74 -4.13
CA ASN A 36 -2.27 4.64 -4.80
C ASN A 36 -3.70 4.52 -4.26
N GLN A 37 -4.17 3.29 -3.99
CA GLN A 37 -5.48 3.04 -3.41
C GLN A 37 -5.60 3.66 -2.02
N THR A 38 -4.56 3.53 -1.19
CA THR A 38 -4.53 4.09 0.18
C THR A 38 -4.52 5.61 0.14
N THR A 39 -3.73 6.20 -0.77
CA THR A 39 -3.76 7.65 -1.01
C THR A 39 -5.15 8.13 -1.43
N THR A 40 -5.83 7.39 -2.30
CA THR A 40 -7.19 7.73 -2.76
C THR A 40 -8.19 7.66 -1.60
N LEU A 41 -8.16 6.57 -0.82
CA LEU A 41 -8.97 6.44 0.38
C LEU A 41 -8.74 7.59 1.37
N ALA A 42 -7.50 8.05 1.48
CA ALA A 42 -7.14 9.15 2.35
C ALA A 42 -7.74 10.49 1.89
N VAL A 43 -7.65 10.79 0.59
CA VAL A 43 -8.27 11.99 0.01
C VAL A 43 -9.78 11.95 0.19
N ASP A 44 -10.42 10.82 -0.12
CA ASP A 44 -11.87 10.67 0.02
C ASP A 44 -12.32 10.86 1.48
N SER A 45 -11.58 10.26 2.42
CA SER A 45 -11.87 10.39 3.85
C SER A 45 -11.69 11.82 4.35
N ALA A 46 -10.68 12.53 3.85
CA ALA A 46 -10.46 13.94 4.17
C ALA A 46 -11.59 14.84 3.61
N ILE A 47 -12.05 14.59 2.39
CA ILE A 47 -13.17 15.33 1.79
C ILE A 47 -14.45 15.14 2.60
N GLU A 48 -14.79 13.90 2.95
CA GLU A 48 -16.02 13.63 3.73
C GLU A 48 -15.91 14.15 5.17
N ALA A 49 -14.74 14.06 5.79
CA ALA A 49 -14.47 14.69 7.09
C ALA A 49 -14.69 16.21 7.04
N ALA A 50 -14.15 16.90 6.03
CA ALA A 50 -14.35 18.35 5.87
C ALA A 50 -15.83 18.72 5.64
N ARG A 51 -16.58 17.89 4.91
CA ARG A 51 -18.03 18.09 4.72
C ARG A 51 -18.81 17.91 6.02
N ALA A 52 -18.49 16.87 6.79
CA ALA A 52 -19.11 16.61 8.09
C ALA A 52 -18.83 17.75 9.08
N GLU A 53 -17.59 18.24 9.11
CA GLU A 53 -17.21 19.41 9.93
C GLU A 53 -18.02 20.66 9.55
N ALA A 54 -18.13 20.97 8.26
CA ALA A 54 -18.93 22.09 7.78
C ALA A 54 -20.42 21.99 8.12
N ALA A 55 -20.92 20.76 8.31
CA ALA A 55 -22.29 20.48 8.72
C ALA A 55 -22.48 20.42 10.26
N GLY A 56 -21.40 20.53 11.05
CA GLY A 56 -21.42 20.35 12.50
C GLY A 56 -21.63 18.90 12.94
N ALA A 57 -21.35 17.92 12.08
CA ALA A 57 -21.52 16.50 12.32
C ALA A 57 -20.21 15.88 12.85
N GLU A 58 -19.77 16.28 14.05
CA GLU A 58 -18.48 15.89 14.63
C GLU A 58 -18.28 14.36 14.70
N HIS A 59 -19.34 13.60 14.98
CA HIS A 59 -19.28 12.13 15.00
C HIS A 59 -18.89 11.53 13.65
N ASP A 60 -19.39 12.11 12.56
CA ASP A 60 -19.11 11.64 11.21
C ASP A 60 -17.66 11.94 10.81
N VAL A 61 -17.10 13.08 11.28
CA VAL A 61 -15.67 13.40 11.14
C VAL A 61 -14.82 12.29 11.75
N ALA A 62 -15.08 11.93 13.01
CA ALA A 62 -14.32 10.87 13.69
C ALA A 62 -14.46 9.51 13.01
N GLN A 63 -15.63 9.20 12.45
CA GLN A 63 -15.85 7.98 11.69
C GLN A 63 -14.99 7.93 10.42
N HIS A 64 -14.92 9.02 9.66
CA HIS A 64 -14.11 9.10 8.43
C HIS A 64 -12.61 8.96 8.71
N VAL A 65 -12.12 9.64 9.75
CA VAL A 65 -10.72 9.55 10.16
C VAL A 65 -10.39 8.15 10.69
N SER A 66 -11.29 7.53 11.47
CA SER A 66 -11.10 6.15 11.96
C SER A 66 -11.07 5.13 10.84
N ARG A 67 -11.94 5.27 9.83
CA ARG A 67 -11.94 4.41 8.64
C ARG A 67 -10.62 4.53 7.88
N LEU A 68 -10.10 5.75 7.72
CA LEU A 68 -8.80 5.97 7.11
C LEU A 68 -7.68 5.30 7.91
N ALA A 69 -7.66 5.47 9.23
CA ALA A 69 -6.64 4.87 10.08
C ALA A 69 -6.59 3.34 9.93
N VAL A 70 -7.75 2.68 9.94
CA VAL A 70 -7.83 1.23 9.71
C VAL A 70 -7.37 0.86 8.30
N GLY A 71 -7.83 1.57 7.27
CA GLY A 71 -7.45 1.30 5.88
C GLY A 71 -5.95 1.47 5.64
N ALA A 72 -5.36 2.53 6.21
CA ALA A 72 -3.93 2.80 6.12
C ALA A 72 -3.10 1.71 6.82
N ALA A 73 -3.53 1.25 8.00
CA ALA A 73 -2.85 0.18 8.73
C ALA A 73 -2.87 -1.15 7.93
N VAL A 74 -4.03 -1.51 7.36
CA VAL A 74 -4.16 -2.74 6.55
C VAL A 74 -3.27 -2.66 5.32
N ALA A 75 -3.39 -1.59 4.53
CA ALA A 75 -2.61 -1.45 3.31
C ALA A 75 -1.10 -1.39 3.57
N THR A 76 -0.69 -0.75 4.68
CA THR A 76 0.72 -0.73 5.10
C THR A 76 1.23 -2.13 5.45
N GLY A 77 0.43 -2.94 6.16
CA GLY A 77 0.79 -4.32 6.47
C GLY A 77 0.94 -5.16 5.20
N GLU A 78 0.04 -5.00 4.23
CA GLU A 78 0.12 -5.69 2.94
C GLU A 78 1.34 -5.24 2.13
N ILE A 79 1.64 -3.94 2.08
CA ILE A 79 2.84 -3.40 1.45
C ILE A 79 4.10 -3.95 2.10
N ALA A 80 4.15 -4.00 3.43
CA ALA A 80 5.30 -4.55 4.16
C ALA A 80 5.52 -6.03 3.84
N TRP A 81 4.46 -6.82 3.75
CA TRP A 81 4.56 -8.22 3.32
C TRP A 81 5.05 -8.36 1.89
N LEU A 82 4.50 -7.58 0.95
CA LEU A 82 4.94 -7.58 -0.45
C LEU A 82 6.39 -7.11 -0.62
N ALA A 83 6.81 -6.14 0.19
CA ALA A 83 8.18 -5.65 0.22
C ALA A 83 9.17 -6.74 0.65
N GLN A 84 8.83 -7.51 1.69
CA GLN A 84 9.64 -8.64 2.13
C GLN A 84 9.73 -9.74 1.06
N GLU A 85 8.61 -10.01 0.37
CA GLU A 85 8.63 -10.95 -0.76
C GLU A 85 9.53 -10.42 -1.87
N LEU A 86 9.44 -9.13 -2.22
CA LEU A 86 10.27 -8.50 -3.24
C LEU A 86 11.77 -8.56 -2.88
N ASP A 87 12.14 -8.33 -1.62
CA ASP A 87 13.53 -8.45 -1.14
C ASP A 87 14.07 -9.88 -1.25
N SER A 88 13.20 -10.89 -1.22
CA SER A 88 13.59 -12.29 -1.40
C SER A 88 13.80 -12.70 -2.87
N THR A 89 13.45 -11.81 -3.81
CA THR A 89 13.60 -12.03 -5.26
C THR A 89 14.86 -11.36 -5.81
N THR A 90 15.29 -11.74 -7.02
CA THR A 90 16.31 -11.01 -7.79
C THR A 90 15.70 -9.81 -8.53
N ALA A 91 15.04 -8.92 -7.79
CA ALA A 91 14.52 -7.68 -8.34
C ALA A 91 15.66 -6.76 -8.81
N GLY A 92 15.50 -6.15 -9.98
CA GLY A 92 16.46 -5.16 -10.48
C GLY A 92 16.26 -3.78 -9.85
N ASP A 93 17.27 -2.93 -9.93
CA ASP A 93 17.27 -1.59 -9.32
C ASP A 93 16.07 -0.73 -9.72
N VAL A 94 15.58 -0.86 -10.97
CA VAL A 94 14.43 -0.09 -11.46
C VAL A 94 13.13 -0.53 -10.76
N GLN A 95 12.97 -1.83 -10.52
CA GLN A 95 11.82 -2.39 -9.82
C GLN A 95 11.80 -1.99 -8.35
N ILE A 96 12.98 -2.07 -7.70
CA ILE A 96 13.18 -1.63 -6.31
C ILE A 96 12.89 -0.13 -6.19
N ALA A 97 13.43 0.70 -7.10
CA ALA A 97 13.19 2.14 -7.09
C ALA A 97 11.71 2.51 -7.29
N ALA A 98 10.99 1.79 -8.16
CA ALA A 98 9.57 2.03 -8.40
C ALA A 98 8.72 1.72 -7.16
N ALA A 99 8.97 0.59 -6.49
CA ALA A 99 8.32 0.25 -5.23
C ALA A 99 8.67 1.27 -4.14
N GLY A 100 9.95 1.61 -3.99
CA GLY A 100 10.42 2.61 -3.02
C GLY A 100 9.80 3.99 -3.18
N LEU A 101 9.61 4.45 -4.43
CA LEU A 101 8.96 5.73 -4.70
C LEU A 101 7.49 5.72 -4.26
N ALA A 102 6.77 4.63 -4.54
CA ALA A 102 5.37 4.49 -4.11
C ALA A 102 5.24 4.43 -2.59
N VAL A 103 6.12 3.67 -1.91
CA VAL A 103 6.18 3.59 -0.45
C VAL A 103 6.49 4.96 0.18
N THR A 104 7.48 5.68 -0.37
CA THR A 104 7.84 7.04 0.08
C THR A 104 6.66 8.01 -0.08
N GLY A 105 5.98 7.97 -1.23
CA GLY A 105 4.83 8.82 -1.51
C GLY A 105 3.66 8.57 -0.54
N LEU A 106 3.38 7.29 -0.25
CA LEU A 106 2.36 6.93 0.73
C LEU A 106 2.77 7.37 2.15
N GLN A 107 4.01 7.08 2.57
CA GLN A 107 4.54 7.46 3.89
C GLN A 107 4.42 8.97 4.14
N ALA A 108 4.85 9.79 3.17
CA ALA A 108 4.75 11.25 3.26
C ALA A 108 3.29 11.73 3.34
N SER A 109 2.39 11.10 2.57
CA SER A 109 0.96 11.41 2.60
C SER A 109 0.35 11.10 3.97
N LEU A 110 0.62 9.91 4.51
CA LEU A 110 0.11 9.51 5.83
C LEU A 110 0.64 10.41 6.95
N LEU A 111 1.91 10.82 6.92
CA LEU A 111 2.45 11.78 7.89
C LEU A 111 1.75 13.14 7.82
N SER A 112 1.53 13.66 6.62
CA SER A 112 0.82 14.93 6.40
C SER A 112 -0.61 14.86 6.95
N ILE A 113 -1.30 13.75 6.69
CA ILE A 113 -2.66 13.52 7.19
C ILE A 113 -2.69 13.39 8.71
N ALA A 114 -1.78 12.60 9.30
CA ALA A 114 -1.71 12.45 10.75
C ALA A 114 -1.48 13.80 11.45
N ALA A 115 -0.65 14.67 10.86
CA ALA A 115 -0.43 16.03 11.36
C ALA A 115 -1.72 16.87 11.29
N ALA A 116 -2.40 16.87 10.13
CA ALA A 116 -3.64 17.62 9.95
C ALA A 116 -4.77 17.14 10.89
N VAL A 117 -4.92 15.83 11.07
CA VAL A 117 -5.90 15.24 11.99
C VAL A 117 -5.58 15.59 13.44
N GLN A 118 -4.29 15.58 13.82
CA GLN A 118 -3.89 15.96 15.17
C GLN A 118 -4.15 17.46 15.43
N GLU A 119 -3.83 18.33 14.48
CA GLU A 119 -4.13 19.76 14.58
C GLU A 119 -5.65 20.01 14.73
N ALA A 120 -6.48 19.29 13.98
CA ALA A 120 -7.93 19.36 14.12
C ALA A 120 -8.40 18.87 15.51
N ALA A 121 -7.80 17.81 16.03
CA ALA A 121 -8.10 17.30 17.38
C ALA A 121 -7.72 18.31 18.48
N GLU A 122 -6.56 18.97 18.36
CA GLU A 122 -6.09 19.97 19.33
C GLU A 122 -6.97 21.23 19.36
N ASN A 123 -7.65 21.55 18.26
CA ASN A 123 -8.57 22.68 18.14
C ASN A 123 -10.01 22.38 18.63
N GLY A 124 -10.17 21.39 19.50
CA GLY A 124 -11.47 21.02 20.10
C GLY A 124 -12.15 19.84 19.42
N GLY A 125 -11.43 19.08 18.60
CA GLY A 125 -11.92 17.84 18.00
C GLY A 125 -12.08 16.68 18.99
N LEU A 126 -12.73 15.61 18.52
CA LEU A 126 -13.02 14.42 19.32
C LEU A 126 -11.76 13.61 19.67
N GLY A 127 -11.75 12.94 20.83
CA GLY A 127 -10.60 12.13 21.29
C GLY A 127 -10.25 10.97 20.36
N GLU A 128 -11.23 10.46 19.62
CA GLU A 128 -11.07 9.45 18.57
C GLU A 128 -10.16 9.94 17.43
N ALA A 129 -10.17 11.25 17.12
CA ALA A 129 -9.29 11.83 16.11
C ALA A 129 -7.81 11.73 16.53
N TYR A 130 -7.51 11.88 17.82
CA TYR A 130 -6.13 11.72 18.33
C TYR A 130 -5.65 10.27 18.17
N THR A 131 -6.49 9.30 18.54
CA THR A 131 -6.19 7.87 18.41
C THR A 131 -5.99 7.50 16.94
N ALA A 132 -6.83 8.03 16.05
CA ALA A 132 -6.72 7.77 14.62
C ALA A 132 -5.48 8.44 14.00
N ALA A 133 -5.12 9.66 14.41
CA ALA A 133 -3.87 10.32 13.99
C ALA A 133 -2.64 9.50 14.39
N GLU A 134 -2.62 8.97 15.62
CA GLU A 134 -1.53 8.11 16.09
C GLU A 134 -1.44 6.81 15.30
N ALA A 135 -2.58 6.17 15.00
CA ALA A 135 -2.62 4.96 14.16
C ALA A 135 -2.10 5.23 12.74
N ILE A 136 -2.49 6.34 12.12
CA ILE A 136 -1.98 6.76 10.79
C ILE A 136 -0.47 7.02 10.85
N ARG A 137 0.01 7.67 11.92
CA ARG A 137 1.44 7.92 12.12
C ARG A 137 2.23 6.62 12.27
N ASN A 138 1.73 5.66 13.03
CA ASN A 138 2.38 4.36 13.21
C ASN A 138 2.42 3.57 11.89
N ALA A 139 1.39 3.64 11.06
CA ALA A 139 1.42 3.09 9.71
C ALA A 139 2.52 3.77 8.86
N ALA A 140 2.63 5.09 8.91
CA ALA A 140 3.70 5.81 8.20
C ALA A 140 5.11 5.42 8.69
N LEU A 141 5.30 5.23 9.99
CA LEU A 141 6.57 4.76 10.57
C LEU A 141 6.91 3.34 10.13
N THR A 142 5.91 2.46 10.00
CA THR A 142 6.12 1.10 9.47
C THR A 142 6.62 1.15 8.03
N LEU A 143 6.11 2.08 7.20
CA LEU A 143 6.62 2.27 5.84
C LEU A 143 8.04 2.86 5.83
N ASP A 144 8.35 3.75 6.78
CA ASP A 144 9.69 4.34 6.93
C ASP A 144 10.77 3.28 7.19
N GLU A 145 10.43 2.26 7.99
CA GLU A 145 11.31 1.11 8.25
C GLU A 145 11.64 0.29 6.99
N LEU A 146 10.79 0.34 5.95
CA LEU A 146 11.05 -0.33 4.67
C LEU A 146 11.95 0.49 3.75
N LEU A 147 12.02 1.82 3.90
CA LEU A 147 12.74 2.69 2.97
C LEU A 147 14.25 2.36 2.81
N PRO A 148 14.98 1.91 3.83
CA PRO A 148 16.37 1.51 3.68
C PRO A 148 16.59 0.37 2.67
N SER A 149 15.64 -0.58 2.52
CA SER A 149 15.80 -1.68 1.56
C SER A 149 15.56 -1.24 0.10
N TYR A 150 14.98 -0.05 -0.10
CA TYR A 150 14.75 0.53 -1.42
C TYR A 150 15.84 1.50 -1.89
N GLN A 151 16.89 1.73 -1.09
CA GLN A 151 18.02 2.55 -1.51
C GLN A 151 19.04 1.69 -2.26
N PRO A 152 19.45 2.06 -3.49
CA PRO A 152 20.52 1.34 -4.17
C PRO A 152 21.80 1.42 -3.34
N GLU A 153 22.45 0.28 -3.10
CA GLU A 153 23.80 0.27 -2.52
C GLU A 153 24.71 1.10 -3.44
N ARG A 154 25.31 2.15 -2.87
CA ARG A 154 26.19 3.08 -3.60
C ARG A 154 27.53 2.46 -3.99
#